data_AF-A0A3A5A0M3-F1
#
_entry.id   AF-A0A3A5A0M3-F1
#
_cell.length_a   1.000
_cell.length_b   1.000
_cell.length_c   1.000
_cell.angle_alpha   90.00
_cell.angle_beta   90.00
_cell.angle_gamma   90.00
#
_symmetry.space_group_name_H-M   'P 1'
#
loop_
_entity.id
_entity.type
_entity.pdbx_description
1 polymer ?
#
loop_
_entity_poly.entity_id
_entity_poly.type
_entity_poly.pdbx_seq_one_letter_code
_entity_poly.pdbx_strand_id
1 'polypeptide(L)'
;MIPSWSRIDHLSYLKDRFVFDGECDNAEREKALICASCNHPVTAVSEKTNVLGRHDHAFSYYRRIVRLGCFRNAPGCLGVQGISHGYSWFRGYAWQIQVCGNCHTQLGWKYMSTDESFYGLIFETLRETEAGQESATAA
;
A
#
# COMPACT_ATOMS: atom_id res chain seq x y z
N MET A 1 -6.91 11.88 21.33
CA MET A 1 -7.30 12.53 20.07
C MET A 1 -7.13 11.49 18.97
N ILE A 2 -8.20 10.82 18.56
CA ILE A 2 -8.13 9.70 17.61
C ILE A 2 -7.84 10.33 16.23
N PRO A 3 -6.75 9.97 15.53
CA PRO A 3 -6.45 10.57 14.22
C PRO A 3 -7.54 10.14 13.24
N SER A 4 -8.51 11.00 12.90
CA SER A 4 -9.67 10.65 12.07
C SER A 4 -9.28 9.71 10.91
N TRP A 5 -9.66 8.44 11.05
CA TRP A 5 -9.36 7.34 10.12
C TRP A 5 -10.37 7.30 8.96
N SER A 6 -11.29 8.27 8.90
CA SER A 6 -12.47 8.30 8.02
C SER A 6 -12.19 8.19 6.52
N ARG A 7 -10.93 8.32 6.10
CA ARG A 7 -10.48 8.28 4.70
C ARG A 7 -9.81 6.96 4.32
N ILE A 8 -9.76 5.98 5.24
CA ILE A 8 -9.28 4.62 4.96
C ILE A 8 -10.27 3.54 5.38
N ASP A 9 -11.51 3.91 5.71
CA ASP A 9 -12.57 2.98 6.12
C ASP A 9 -12.96 1.98 5.01
N HIS A 10 -12.56 2.27 3.76
CA HIS A 10 -12.69 1.42 2.59
C HIS A 10 -11.66 0.29 2.52
N LEU A 11 -10.65 0.29 3.40
CA LEU A 11 -9.68 -0.80 3.55
C LEU A 11 -10.06 -1.61 4.79
N SER A 12 -10.91 -2.61 4.60
CA SER A 12 -11.40 -3.49 5.66
C SER A 12 -10.26 -4.17 6.42
N TYR A 13 -9.16 -4.53 5.75
CA TYR A 13 -8.04 -5.23 6.38
C TYR A 13 -7.32 -4.42 7.47
N LEU A 14 -7.55 -3.11 7.53
CA LEU A 14 -6.95 -2.22 8.54
C LEU A 14 -7.79 -2.11 9.81
N LYS A 15 -9.03 -2.63 9.82
CA LYS A 15 -9.97 -2.49 10.93
C LYS A 15 -9.61 -3.40 12.11
N ASP A 16 -8.87 -4.47 11.87
CA ASP A 16 -8.54 -5.49 12.88
C ASP A 16 -7.38 -5.10 13.82
N ARG A 17 -7.19 -3.80 14.07
CA ARG A 17 -6.11 -3.27 14.91
C ARG A 17 -6.26 -3.57 16.41
N PHE A 18 -7.41 -4.10 16.83
CA PHE A 18 -7.81 -4.18 18.24
C PHE A 18 -8.17 -5.60 18.72
N VAL A 19 -8.13 -6.62 17.86
CA VAL A 19 -8.46 -7.98 18.27
C VAL A 19 -7.18 -8.69 18.69
N PHE A 20 -7.15 -9.11 19.96
CA PHE A 20 -6.14 -10.01 20.49
C PHE A 20 -6.11 -11.27 19.63
N ASP A 21 -4.95 -11.52 19.01
CA ASP A 21 -4.49 -12.75 18.35
C ASP A 21 -5.60 -13.80 18.10
N GLY A 22 -6.44 -13.53 17.10
CA GLY A 22 -7.48 -14.43 16.65
C GLY A 22 -7.43 -14.49 15.13
N GLU A 23 -6.96 -15.63 14.62
CA GLU A 23 -6.90 -16.06 13.21
C GLU A 23 -7.39 -15.03 12.18
N CYS A 24 -6.45 -14.25 11.61
CA CYS A 24 -6.76 -13.48 10.41
C CYS A 24 -7.18 -14.44 9.29
N ASP A 25 -8.45 -14.38 8.90
CA ASP A 25 -9.06 -15.27 7.93
C ASP A 25 -8.24 -15.26 6.62
N ASN A 26 -7.91 -16.45 6.09
CA ASN A 26 -7.02 -16.58 4.92
C ASN A 26 -7.56 -15.76 3.72
N ALA A 27 -8.89 -15.69 3.62
CA ALA A 27 -9.60 -14.88 2.63
C ALA A 27 -9.22 -13.39 2.67
N GLU A 28 -8.91 -12.82 3.84
CA GLU A 28 -8.50 -11.42 3.93
C GLU A 28 -7.09 -11.18 3.41
N ARG A 29 -6.18 -12.12 3.64
CA ARG A 29 -4.79 -12.04 3.17
C ARG A 29 -4.71 -12.21 1.65
N GLU A 30 -5.64 -12.93 1.06
CA GLU A 30 -5.73 -13.14 -0.39
C GLU A 30 -6.38 -11.96 -1.14
N LYS A 31 -6.99 -10.99 -0.43
CA LYS A 31 -7.56 -9.80 -1.07
C LYS A 31 -6.50 -9.05 -1.87
N ALA A 32 -6.75 -8.89 -3.17
CA ALA A 32 -5.93 -8.04 -4.02
C ALA A 32 -6.22 -6.57 -3.74
N LEU A 33 -5.16 -5.76 -3.75
CA LEU A 33 -5.23 -4.31 -3.70
C LEU A 33 -5.03 -3.77 -5.12
N ILE A 34 -6.02 -3.01 -5.58
CA ILE A 34 -6.10 -2.44 -6.92
C ILE A 34 -5.96 -0.92 -6.87
N CYS A 35 -5.56 -0.32 -7.98
CA CYS A 35 -5.52 1.13 -8.14
C CYS A 35 -6.95 1.70 -8.10
N ALA A 36 -7.22 2.62 -7.19
CA ALA A 36 -8.54 3.22 -7.04
C ALA A 36 -9.01 4.01 -8.29
N SER A 37 -8.08 4.45 -9.13
CA SER A 37 -8.40 5.23 -10.35
C SER A 37 -8.76 4.36 -11.56
N CYS A 38 -8.22 3.15 -11.67
CA CYS A 38 -8.36 2.33 -12.89
C CYS A 38 -8.54 0.83 -12.65
N ASN A 39 -8.67 0.39 -11.40
CA ASN A 39 -8.81 -1.00 -10.98
C ASN A 39 -7.66 -1.94 -11.38
N HIS A 40 -6.53 -1.42 -11.84
CA HIS A 40 -5.36 -2.25 -12.15
C HIS A 40 -4.82 -2.91 -10.86
N PRO A 41 -4.52 -4.22 -10.86
CA PRO A 41 -3.92 -4.91 -9.72
C PRO A 41 -2.57 -4.28 -9.35
N VAL A 42 -2.39 -3.92 -8.08
CA VAL A 42 -1.15 -3.28 -7.59
C VAL A 42 -0.34 -4.22 -6.71
N THR A 43 -0.97 -4.78 -5.68
CA THR A 43 -0.36 -5.67 -4.69
C THR A 43 -1.45 -6.53 -4.02
N ALA A 44 -1.12 -7.28 -2.97
CA ALA A 44 -2.06 -8.06 -2.18
C ALA A 44 -1.90 -7.75 -0.68
N VAL A 45 -2.94 -8.05 0.10
CA VAL A 45 -2.91 -7.91 1.57
C VAL A 45 -1.86 -8.85 2.20
N SER A 46 -1.59 -10.00 1.58
CA SER A 46 -0.53 -10.94 1.96
C SER A 46 0.88 -10.35 1.87
N GLU A 47 1.07 -9.30 1.05
CA GLU A 47 2.36 -8.63 0.87
C GLU A 47 2.66 -7.60 1.96
N LYS A 48 1.76 -7.40 2.93
CA LYS A 48 2.02 -6.54 4.09
C LYS A 48 3.35 -6.90 4.75
N THR A 49 4.12 -5.88 5.07
CA THR A 49 5.29 -5.99 5.92
C THR A 49 5.31 -4.90 6.97
N ASN A 50 5.91 -5.21 8.11
CA ASN A 50 6.14 -4.25 9.18
C ASN A 50 7.49 -3.58 8.98
N VAL A 51 7.46 -2.27 8.77
CA VAL A 51 8.67 -1.44 8.74
C VAL A 51 8.69 -0.62 10.03
N LEU A 52 9.78 -0.72 10.80
CA LEU A 52 9.87 -0.11 12.13
C LEU A 52 8.72 -0.55 13.07
N GLY A 53 8.38 -1.84 13.01
CA GLY A 53 7.35 -2.46 13.86
C GLY A 53 5.90 -2.20 13.44
N ARG A 54 5.67 -1.49 12.31
CA ARG A 54 4.30 -1.18 11.84
C ARG A 54 4.18 -1.28 10.32
N HIS A 55 3.04 -1.79 9.86
CA HIS A 55 2.66 -1.77 8.44
C HIS A 55 2.20 -0.38 8.00
N ASP A 56 1.51 0.36 8.86
CA ASP A 56 0.96 1.66 8.52
C ASP A 56 1.77 2.81 9.11
N HIS A 57 1.94 3.85 8.31
CA HIS A 57 2.64 5.07 8.71
C HIS A 57 1.85 6.29 8.30
N ALA A 58 1.84 7.32 9.13
CA ALA A 58 1.17 8.59 8.84
C ALA A 58 2.19 9.72 8.91
N PHE A 59 2.40 10.40 7.79
CA PHE A 59 3.36 11.48 7.66
C PHE A 59 2.66 12.80 7.38
N SER A 60 3.15 13.88 7.99
CA SER A 60 2.69 15.24 7.68
C SER A 60 3.41 15.75 6.43
N TYR A 61 2.66 16.11 5.39
CA TYR A 61 3.17 16.71 4.16
C TYR A 61 2.31 17.90 3.76
N TYR A 62 2.90 19.10 3.71
CA TYR A 62 2.21 20.37 3.41
C TYR A 62 0.80 20.51 4.00
N ARG A 63 0.70 20.47 5.34
CA ARG A 63 -0.57 20.59 6.10
C ARG A 63 -1.60 19.48 5.83
N ARG A 64 -1.21 18.39 5.16
CA ARG A 64 -2.01 17.19 4.97
C ARG A 64 -1.33 16.00 5.64
N ILE A 65 -2.13 15.00 6.00
CA ILE A 65 -1.63 13.71 6.48
C ILE A 65 -1.66 12.75 5.29
N VAL A 66 -0.50 12.19 4.96
CA VAL A 66 -0.36 11.11 3.99
C VAL A 66 -0.23 9.81 4.78
N ARG A 67 -1.13 8.86 4.53
CA ARG A 67 -1.12 7.55 5.18
C ARG A 67 -0.62 6.49 4.20
N LEU A 68 0.42 5.78 4.61
CA LEU A 68 1.07 4.74 3.83
C LEU A 68 0.85 3.37 4.44
N GLY A 69 0.72 2.36 3.58
CA GLY A 69 0.93 0.96 3.92
C GLY A 69 2.26 0.46 3.34
N CYS A 70 2.97 -0.35 4.12
CA CYS A 70 4.24 -0.97 3.74
C CYS A 70 4.05 -2.38 3.18
N PHE A 71 4.44 -2.60 1.92
CA PHE A 71 4.30 -3.89 1.24
C PHE A 71 5.66 -4.39 0.75
N ARG A 72 5.90 -5.71 0.80
CA ARG A 72 7.14 -6.32 0.30
C ARG A 72 7.22 -6.22 -1.22
N ASN A 73 6.13 -6.55 -1.90
CA ASN A 73 6.06 -6.51 -3.35
C ASN A 73 4.84 -5.72 -3.86
N ALA A 74 4.98 -5.06 -5.00
CA ALA A 74 3.92 -4.35 -5.69
C ALA A 74 4.14 -4.41 -7.22
N PRO A 75 3.86 -5.55 -7.87
CA PRO A 75 4.16 -5.75 -9.28
C PRO A 75 3.37 -4.82 -10.23
N GLY A 76 2.22 -4.29 -9.78
CA GLY A 76 1.44 -3.32 -10.56
C GLY A 76 1.94 -1.87 -10.45
N CYS A 77 3.03 -1.64 -9.71
CA CYS A 77 3.71 -0.36 -9.66
C CYS A 77 4.80 -0.27 -10.73
N LEU A 78 4.92 0.91 -11.32
CA LEU A 78 6.02 1.29 -12.21
C LEU A 78 6.84 2.39 -11.54
N GLY A 79 8.15 2.14 -11.42
CA GLY A 79 9.10 3.14 -10.93
C GLY A 79 9.36 4.21 -11.98
N VAL A 80 9.22 5.47 -11.59
CA VAL A 80 9.47 6.62 -12.47
C VAL A 80 10.46 7.58 -11.82
N GLN A 81 11.10 8.40 -12.65
CA GLN A 81 12.15 9.33 -12.25
C GLN A 81 13.39 8.64 -11.64
N GLY A 82 14.39 9.46 -11.29
CA GLY A 82 15.58 9.00 -10.60
C GLY A 82 15.30 8.61 -9.15
N ILE A 83 16.22 7.83 -8.58
CA ILE A 83 16.24 7.50 -7.16
C ILE A 83 16.69 8.74 -6.38
N SER A 84 15.95 9.09 -5.33
CA SER A 84 16.28 10.18 -4.43
C SER A 84 16.81 9.64 -3.10
N HIS A 85 17.89 10.26 -2.62
CA HIS A 85 18.47 9.98 -1.30
C HIS A 85 18.09 11.03 -0.25
N GLY A 86 17.47 12.14 -0.67
CA GLY A 86 17.07 13.24 0.21
C GLY A 86 15.62 13.16 0.64
N TYR A 87 15.28 13.78 1.76
CA TYR A 87 13.89 13.95 2.25
C TYR A 87 13.07 12.65 2.39
N SER A 88 13.74 11.54 2.67
CA SER A 88 13.06 10.27 2.90
C SER A 88 12.27 10.28 4.22
N TRP A 89 11.03 9.80 4.19
CA TRP A 89 10.25 9.56 5.39
C TRP A 89 10.77 8.38 6.21
N PHE A 90 11.45 7.42 5.56
CA PHE A 90 12.10 6.30 6.23
C PHE A 90 13.61 6.55 6.25
N ARG A 91 14.14 6.87 7.42
CA ARG A 91 15.59 7.15 7.59
C ARG A 91 16.40 5.94 7.16
N GLY A 92 17.48 6.18 6.41
CA GLY A 92 18.35 5.12 5.86
C GLY A 92 17.88 4.55 4.52
N TYR A 93 16.71 4.96 4.01
CA TYR A 93 16.20 4.51 2.72
C TYR A 93 16.27 5.63 1.69
N ALA A 94 16.82 5.30 0.51
CA ALA A 94 16.54 6.01 -0.72
C ALA A 94 15.11 5.70 -1.18
N TRP A 95 14.51 6.55 -1.99
CA TRP A 95 13.16 6.34 -2.50
C TRP A 95 13.03 6.67 -3.98
N GLN A 96 12.10 5.98 -4.64
CA GLN A 96 11.71 6.27 -6.02
C GLN A 96 10.19 6.36 -6.11
N ILE A 97 9.68 7.32 -6.86
CA ILE A 97 8.25 7.49 -7.09
C ILE A 97 7.71 6.25 -7.82
N GLN A 98 6.58 5.72 -7.32
CA GLN A 98 5.88 4.62 -7.94
C GLN A 98 4.51 5.10 -8.42
N VAL A 99 4.25 4.88 -9.70
CA VAL A 99 2.96 5.13 -10.34
C VAL A 99 2.27 3.81 -10.66
N CYS A 100 0.98 3.86 -10.94
CA CYS A 100 0.26 2.71 -11.48
C CYS A 100 0.83 2.35 -12.85
N GLY A 101 1.16 1.07 -13.07
CA GLY A 101 1.67 0.59 -14.37
C GLY A 101 0.68 0.72 -15.54
N ASN A 102 -0.61 0.98 -15.25
CA ASN A 102 -1.64 1.16 -16.26
C ASN A 102 -1.99 2.64 -16.50
N CYS A 103 -2.45 3.36 -15.46
CA CYS A 103 -2.94 4.73 -15.61
C CYS A 103 -1.95 5.82 -15.18
N HIS A 104 -0.75 5.45 -14.72
CA HIS A 104 0.30 6.34 -14.24
C HIS A 104 -0.10 7.29 -13.08
N THR A 105 -1.23 7.04 -12.41
CA THR A 105 -1.55 7.74 -11.16
C THR A 105 -0.48 7.41 -10.12
N GLN A 106 0.00 8.41 -9.38
CA GLN A 106 0.96 8.18 -8.30
C GLN A 106 0.34 7.34 -7.19
N LEU A 107 0.95 6.19 -6.91
CA LEU A 107 0.50 5.25 -5.87
C LEU A 107 1.33 5.35 -4.60
N GLY A 108 2.57 5.84 -4.70
CA GLY A 108 3.44 6.00 -3.53
C GLY A 108 4.91 5.98 -3.92
N TRP A 109 5.71 5.24 -3.14
CA TRP A 109 7.15 5.18 -3.29
C TRP A 109 7.69 3.78 -3.04
N LYS A 110 8.78 3.43 -3.71
CA LYS A 110 9.62 2.28 -3.37
C LYS A 110 10.80 2.79 -2.56
N TYR A 111 10.96 2.25 -1.36
CA TYR A 111 12.07 2.54 -0.47
C TYR A 111 13.13 1.45 -0.61
N MET A 112 14.39 1.85 -0.71
CA MET A 112 15.53 0.98 -0.95
C MET A 112 16.67 1.35 -0.01
N SER A 113 17.20 0.34 0.67
CA SER A 113 18.45 0.40 1.43
C SER A 113 19.46 -0.56 0.80
N THR A 114 20.59 -0.80 1.46
CA THR A 114 21.58 -1.79 1.02
C THR A 114 21.02 -3.22 1.03
N ASP A 115 20.22 -3.56 2.03
CA ASP A 115 19.86 -4.95 2.31
C ASP A 115 18.37 -5.24 2.08
N GLU A 116 17.55 -4.19 2.12
CA GLU A 116 16.09 -4.31 2.10
C GLU A 116 15.44 -3.30 1.17
N SER A 117 14.31 -3.69 0.57
CA SER A 117 13.42 -2.78 -0.14
C SER A 117 11.97 -3.11 0.14
N PHE A 118 11.12 -2.08 0.11
CA PHE A 118 9.69 -2.22 0.29
C PHE A 118 8.96 -1.08 -0.44
N TYR A 119 7.64 -1.20 -0.52
CA TYR A 119 6.76 -0.21 -1.15
C TYR A 119 5.93 0.48 -0.07
N GLY A 120 6.01 1.80 0.01
CA GLY A 120 5.12 2.63 0.80
C GLY A 120 4.04 3.21 -0.09
N LEU A 121 2.86 2.59 -0.08
CA LEU A 121 1.74 2.96 -0.95
C LEU A 121 0.68 3.76 -0.21
N ILE A 122 0.13 4.78 -0.86
CA ILE A 122 -0.85 5.69 -0.29
C ILE A 122 -2.22 4.99 -0.24
N PHE A 123 -2.77 4.82 0.96
CA PHE A 123 -4.04 4.11 1.16
C PHE A 123 -5.21 4.71 0.36
N GLU A 124 -5.23 6.03 0.20
CA GLU A 124 -6.25 6.75 -0.57
C GLU A 124 -6.25 6.41 -2.07
N THR A 125 -5.15 5.87 -2.58
CA THR A 125 -4.98 5.52 -4.00
C THR A 125 -5.21 4.02 -4.26
N LEU A 126 -5.50 3.26 -3.20
CA LEU A 126 -5.73 1.82 -3.24
C LEU A 126 -7.17 1.49 -2.85
N ARG A 127 -7.67 0.39 -3.41
CA ARG A 127 -8.95 -0.23 -3.05
C ARG A 127 -8.78 -1.73 -2.95
N GLU A 128 -9.57 -2.38 -2.10
CA GLU A 128 -9.68 -3.85 -2.09
C GLU A 128 -10.53 -4.30 -3.28
N THR A 129 -10.13 -5.39 -3.93
CA THR A 129 -11.06 -6.08 -4.83
C THR A 129 -12.21 -6.66 -4.01
N GLU A 130 -13.43 -6.56 -4.52
CA GLU A 130 -14.53 -7.33 -3.95
C GLU A 130 -14.25 -8.81 -4.21
N ALA A 131 -14.37 -9.64 -3.17
CA ALA A 131 -14.27 -11.08 -3.31
C ALA A 131 -15.51 -11.57 -4.07
N GLY A 132 -15.34 -11.77 -5.38
CA GLY A 132 -16.32 -12.43 -6.24
C GLY A 132 -16.74 -11.60 -7.44
N GLN A 133 -16.02 -11.75 -8.55
CA GLN A 133 -16.58 -12.30 -9.78
C GLN A 133 -15.46 -13.00 -10.55
N GLU A 134 -15.28 -14.28 -10.25
CA GLU A 134 -14.80 -15.22 -11.25
C GLU A 134 -15.86 -15.22 -12.36
N SER A 135 -15.52 -14.68 -13.52
CA SER A 135 -16.32 -14.91 -14.72
C SER A 135 -15.38 -15.45 -15.79
N ALA A 136 -15.49 -16.76 -15.97
CA ALA A 136 -15.04 -17.50 -17.12
C ALA A 136 -15.35 -16.75 -18.43
N THR A 137 -14.32 -16.51 -19.25
CA THR A 137 -14.36 -16.35 -20.72
C THR A 137 -12.90 -16.40 -21.17
N ALA A 138 -12.40 -17.17 -22.14
CA ALA A 138 -12.95 -17.81 -23.33
C ALA A 138 -12.13 -19.12 -23.55
N ALA A 139 -12.75 -20.28 -23.82
CA ALA A 139 -13.23 -20.76 -25.12
C ALA A 139 -12.11 -20.89 -26.18
#